data_AF-I6XU08-F1
#
_entry.id   AF-I6XU08-F1
#
_cell.length_a   1.000
_cell.length_b   1.000
_cell.length_c   1.000
_cell.angle_alpha   90.00
_cell.angle_beta   90.00
_cell.angle_gamma   90.00
#
_symmetry.space_group_name_H-M   'P 1'
#
loop_
_entity.id
_entity.type
_entity.pdbx_description
1 polymer ?
#
loop_
_entity_poly.entity_id
_entity_poly.type
_entity_poly.pdbx_seq_one_letter_code
_entity_poly.pdbx_strand_id
1 'polypeptide(L)'
;MTLRLCSVLFLTMVLVGECVEGLGMMVPGGTSPEKSPTPEVQAMVDAVKPQVEERLGRQVDQMTLLGFKTQVVAGINYFAKVDIGEDDVVHLRIYKGFDQNVELHGMHYPKGRTHPIEYIEQF
;
A
#
# COMPACT_ATOMS: atom_id res chain seq x y z
N MET A 1 9.56 33.44 -40.72
CA MET A 1 8.37 33.35 -39.84
C MET A 1 7.66 32.05 -40.20
N THR A 2 7.64 31.00 -39.40
CA THR A 2 7.51 30.93 -37.93
C THR A 2 8.05 29.59 -37.41
N LEU A 3 8.86 29.61 -36.35
CA LEU A 3 9.16 28.46 -35.51
C LEU A 3 7.95 28.12 -34.62
N ARG A 4 7.58 26.83 -34.52
CA ARG A 4 7.00 26.16 -33.34
C ARG A 4 7.47 24.71 -33.41
N LEU A 5 8.53 24.28 -32.73
CA LEU A 5 8.76 24.12 -31.29
C LEU A 5 7.88 23.03 -30.64
N CYS A 6 8.58 22.05 -30.06
CA CYS A 6 8.20 21.11 -29.01
C CYS A 6 7.28 19.93 -29.38
N SER A 7 7.75 18.67 -29.29
CA SER A 7 8.07 17.94 -28.03
C SER A 7 6.76 17.75 -27.25
N VAL A 8 6.22 16.56 -27.02
CA VAL A 8 6.77 15.44 -26.25
C VAL A 8 5.80 14.27 -26.50
N LEU A 9 6.17 13.20 -27.21
CA LEU A 9 6.53 11.90 -26.62
C LEU A 9 6.06 11.66 -25.17
N PHE A 10 4.77 11.46 -24.92
CA PHE A 10 4.37 10.62 -23.77
C PHE A 10 3.18 9.75 -24.15
N LEU A 11 3.55 8.67 -24.82
CA LEU A 11 3.01 7.33 -24.63
C LEU A 11 2.62 7.13 -23.15
N THR A 12 1.39 7.48 -22.78
CA THR A 12 0.75 6.92 -21.59
C THR A 12 -0.05 5.74 -22.08
N MET A 13 0.69 4.65 -22.25
CA MET A 13 0.20 3.29 -22.23
C MET A 13 -0.57 3.12 -20.91
N VAL A 14 -1.86 3.42 -20.93
CA VAL A 14 -2.78 3.01 -19.86
C VAL A 14 -2.95 1.50 -20.01
N LEU A 15 -1.97 0.75 -19.49
CA LEU A 15 -2.19 -0.64 -19.11
C LEU A 15 -3.13 -0.61 -17.92
N VAL A 16 -4.44 -0.58 -18.19
CA VAL A 16 -5.41 -1.14 -17.24
C VAL A 16 -5.16 -2.64 -17.28
N GLY A 17 -4.19 -3.10 -16.48
CA GLY A 17 -4.05 -4.50 -16.16
C GLY A 17 -5.19 -4.86 -15.21
N GLU A 18 -6.34 -5.25 -15.76
CA GLU A 18 -7.33 -6.01 -15.01
C GLU A 18 -6.75 -7.41 -14.76
N CYS A 19 -5.95 -7.53 -13.69
CA CYS A 19 -5.56 -8.82 -13.14
C CYS A 19 -6.79 -9.42 -12.46
N VAL A 20 -7.42 -10.39 -13.11
CA VAL A 20 -8.55 -11.17 -12.60
C VAL A 20 -8.10 -11.90 -11.33
N GLU A 21 -8.60 -11.49 -10.15
CA GLU A 21 -8.21 -12.06 -8.86
C GLU A 21 -8.85 -13.45 -8.68
N GLY A 22 -7.98 -14.46 -8.51
CA GLY A 22 -8.38 -15.83 -8.22
C GLY A 22 -9.06 -15.96 -6.85
N LEU A 23 -10.22 -16.61 -6.84
CA LEU A 23 -10.98 -17.02 -5.64
C LEU A 23 -10.22 -18.10 -4.87
N GLY A 24 -9.18 -17.71 -4.14
CA GLY A 24 -8.53 -18.56 -3.14
C GLY A 24 -9.36 -18.61 -1.87
N MET A 25 -9.61 -19.81 -1.36
CA MET A 25 -10.33 -20.04 -0.09
C MET A 25 -9.71 -19.20 1.04
N MET A 26 -10.50 -18.30 1.64
CA MET A 26 -10.06 -17.48 2.77
C MET A 26 -9.94 -18.34 4.02
N VAL A 27 -8.72 -18.69 4.40
CA VAL A 27 -8.43 -19.43 5.65
C VAL A 27 -8.17 -18.43 6.77
N PRO A 28 -8.85 -18.54 7.94
CA PRO A 28 -8.52 -17.72 9.10
C PRO A 28 -7.03 -17.83 9.46
N GLY A 29 -6.37 -16.69 9.66
CA GLY A 29 -4.93 -16.61 9.91
C GLY A 29 -4.03 -16.75 8.68
N GLY A 30 -4.55 -17.13 7.52
CA GLY A 30 -3.80 -17.13 6.26
C GLY A 30 -3.78 -15.75 5.58
N THR A 31 -2.67 -15.38 4.95
CA THR A 31 -2.59 -14.18 4.10
C THR A 31 -3.05 -14.49 2.68
N SER A 32 -3.80 -13.57 2.08
CA SER A 32 -4.16 -13.65 0.66
C SER A 32 -2.94 -13.48 -0.25
N PRO A 33 -3.07 -13.81 -1.55
CA PRO A 33 -2.18 -13.28 -2.57
C PRO A 33 -2.11 -11.75 -2.54
N GLU A 34 -1.06 -11.20 -3.14
CA GLU A 34 -0.92 -9.76 -3.33
C GLU A 34 -1.99 -9.24 -4.29
N LYS A 35 -2.64 -8.15 -3.88
CA LYS A 35 -3.74 -7.49 -4.57
C LYS A 35 -3.30 -6.11 -5.04
N SER A 36 -3.87 -5.67 -6.16
CA SER A 36 -3.64 -4.34 -6.70
C SER A 36 -4.21 -3.25 -5.78
N PRO A 37 -3.64 -2.03 -5.75
CA PRO A 37 -4.16 -0.92 -4.96
C PRO A 37 -5.66 -0.67 -5.19
N THR A 38 -6.38 -0.40 -4.10
CA THR A 38 -7.79 0.00 -4.16
C THR A 38 -7.98 1.33 -3.41
N PRO A 39 -8.97 2.17 -3.80
CA PRO A 39 -9.22 3.44 -3.13
C PRO A 39 -9.54 3.29 -1.64
N GLU A 40 -10.21 2.20 -1.24
CA GLU A 40 -10.52 1.92 0.16
C GLU A 40 -9.25 1.69 1.00
N VAL A 41 -8.32 0.89 0.49
CA VAL A 41 -7.06 0.60 1.20
C VAL A 41 -6.14 1.81 1.19
N GLN A 42 -6.15 2.60 0.11
CA GLN A 42 -5.45 3.88 0.09
C GLN A 42 -5.96 4.83 1.18
N ALA A 43 -7.28 4.95 1.35
CA ALA A 43 -7.86 5.77 2.41
C ALA A 43 -7.46 5.29 3.82
N MET A 44 -7.30 3.98 4.04
CA MET A 44 -6.78 3.45 5.30
C MET A 44 -5.30 3.80 5.53
N VAL A 45 -4.48 3.76 4.47
CA VAL A 45 -3.08 4.21 4.53
C VAL A 45 -3.02 5.71 4.88
N ASP A 46 -3.87 6.52 4.25
CA ASP A 46 -3.95 7.95 4.50
C ASP A 46 -4.40 8.25 5.95
N ALA A 47 -5.31 7.43 6.51
CA ALA A 47 -5.77 7.56 7.88
C ALA A 47 -4.68 7.26 8.92
N VAL A 48 -3.77 6.32 8.65
CA VAL A 48 -2.66 5.97 9.56
C VAL A 48 -1.40 6.81 9.33
N LYS A 49 -1.37 7.67 8.30
CA LYS A 49 -0.26 8.59 8.00
C LYS A 49 0.36 9.28 9.23
N PRO A 50 -0.40 9.93 10.13
CA PRO A 50 0.21 10.60 11.29
C PRO A 50 0.98 9.64 12.21
N GLN A 51 0.51 8.40 12.36
CA GLN A 51 1.18 7.37 13.17
C GLN A 51 2.47 6.88 12.48
N VAL A 52 2.47 6.84 11.14
CA VAL A 52 3.66 6.49 10.36
C VAL A 52 4.72 7.58 10.46
N GLU A 53 4.34 8.85 10.30
CA GLU A 53 5.25 10.00 10.41
C GLU A 53 5.88 10.11 11.80
N GLU A 54 5.09 9.90 12.86
CA GLU A 54 5.58 9.84 14.24
C GLU A 54 6.65 8.76 14.41
N ARG A 55 6.43 7.56 13.86
CA ARG A 55 7.39 6.44 13.96
C ARG A 55 8.60 6.61 13.05
N LEU A 56 8.47 7.27 11.91
CA LEU A 56 9.59 7.62 11.04
C LEU A 56 10.42 8.79 11.61
N GLY A 57 9.84 9.59 12.51
CA GLY A 57 10.48 10.80 13.04
C GLY A 57 10.63 11.91 11.99
N ARG A 58 9.92 11.80 10.85
CA ARG A 58 9.90 12.79 9.77
C ARG A 58 8.53 12.85 9.11
N GLN A 59 8.22 14.01 8.55
CA GLN A 59 7.04 14.18 7.70
C GLN A 59 7.27 13.51 6.34
N VAL A 60 6.19 13.01 5.74
CA VAL A 60 6.23 12.35 4.44
C VAL A 60 5.30 13.09 3.47
N ASP A 61 5.83 13.51 2.32
CA ASP A 61 5.06 14.29 1.34
C ASP A 61 3.97 13.47 0.64
N GLN A 62 4.23 12.19 0.37
CA GLN A 62 3.33 11.29 -0.34
C GLN A 62 3.28 9.90 0.29
N MET A 63 2.12 9.25 0.28
CA MET A 63 1.96 7.86 0.68
C MET A 63 1.15 7.13 -0.38
N THR A 64 1.81 6.56 -1.38
CA THR A 64 1.13 5.90 -2.50
C THR A 64 1.11 4.40 -2.27
N LEU A 65 -0.09 3.80 -2.18
CA LEU A 65 -0.25 2.36 -2.08
C LEU A 65 0.19 1.69 -3.39
N LEU A 66 1.14 0.77 -3.30
CA LEU A 66 1.66 -0.01 -4.44
C LEU A 66 1.00 -1.39 -4.54
N GLY A 67 0.57 -1.97 -3.42
CA GLY A 67 -0.08 -3.27 -3.36
C GLY A 67 -0.37 -3.67 -1.92
N PHE A 68 -1.23 -4.67 -1.72
CA PHE A 68 -1.53 -5.14 -0.36
C PHE A 68 -1.86 -6.62 -0.29
N LYS A 69 -1.74 -7.19 0.90
CA LYS A 69 -2.29 -8.51 1.25
C LYS A 69 -3.28 -8.36 2.40
N THR A 70 -4.24 -9.26 2.47
CA THR A 70 -5.24 -9.30 3.55
C THR A 70 -5.12 -10.59 4.36
N GLN A 71 -5.35 -10.52 5.66
CA GLN A 71 -5.45 -11.69 6.53
C GLN A 71 -6.69 -11.57 7.40
N VAL A 72 -7.50 -12.62 7.41
CA VAL A 72 -8.73 -12.67 8.22
C VAL A 72 -8.36 -13.11 9.64
N VAL A 73 -8.78 -12.31 10.63
CA VAL A 73 -8.63 -12.55 12.08
C VAL A 73 -9.96 -12.23 12.76
N ALA A 74 -9.98 -11.78 14.03
CA ALA A 74 -11.13 -11.10 14.62
C ALA A 74 -11.26 -9.67 14.04
N GLY A 75 -11.44 -9.56 12.73
CA GLY A 75 -11.26 -8.35 11.92
C GLY A 75 -10.43 -8.66 10.68
N ILE A 76 -9.82 -7.63 10.08
CA ILE A 76 -8.97 -7.81 8.90
C ILE A 76 -7.65 -7.08 9.10
N ASN A 77 -6.54 -7.81 8.97
CA ASN A 77 -5.22 -7.20 8.82
C ASN A 77 -4.95 -6.91 7.34
N TYR A 78 -4.45 -5.72 7.05
CA TYR A 78 -3.96 -5.28 5.75
C TYR A 78 -2.46 -5.09 5.84
N PHE A 79 -1.72 -5.88 5.06
CA PHE A 79 -0.28 -5.69 4.86
C PHE A 79 -0.11 -4.84 3.61
N ALA A 80 0.11 -3.54 3.79
CA ALA A 80 0.17 -2.56 2.71
C ALA A 80 1.61 -2.21 2.38
N LYS A 81 1.94 -2.18 1.08
CA LYS A 81 3.21 -1.69 0.56
C LYS A 81 3.01 -0.27 0.07
N VAL A 82 3.70 0.68 0.68
CA VAL A 82 3.46 2.11 0.47
C VAL A 82 4.76 2.79 0.06
N ASP A 83 4.71 3.50 -1.06
CA ASP A 83 5.77 4.39 -1.53
C ASP A 83 5.70 5.70 -0.75
N ILE A 84 6.81 6.08 -0.12
CA ILE A 84 6.91 7.31 0.67
C ILE A 84 7.73 8.41 -0.04
N GLY A 85 8.10 8.19 -1.31
CA GLY A 85 9.00 9.08 -2.04
C GLY A 85 10.47 8.71 -1.86
N GLU A 86 11.36 9.42 -2.58
CA GLU A 86 12.82 9.20 -2.52
C GLU A 86 13.27 7.74 -2.82
N ASP A 87 12.47 6.99 -3.59
CA ASP A 87 12.63 5.55 -3.84
C ASP A 87 12.48 4.64 -2.60
N ASP A 88 12.05 5.20 -1.47
CA ASP A 88 11.80 4.49 -0.23
C ASP A 88 10.39 3.87 -0.18
N VAL A 89 10.31 2.65 0.37
CA VAL A 89 9.06 1.94 0.60
C VAL A 89 8.94 1.54 2.06
N VAL A 90 7.75 1.71 2.60
CA VAL A 90 7.35 1.22 3.92
C VAL A 90 6.32 0.11 3.75
N HIS A 91 6.49 -0.97 4.52
CA HIS A 91 5.45 -1.98 4.64
C HIS A 91 4.71 -1.75 5.95
N LEU A 92 3.39 -1.61 5.88
CA LEU A 92 2.51 -1.33 7.01
C LEU A 92 1.63 -2.54 7.30
N ARG A 93 1.36 -2.79 8.57
CA ARG A 93 0.28 -3.67 9.02
C ARG A 93 -0.79 -2.80 9.65
N ILE A 94 -1.92 -2.70 8.96
CA ILE A 94 -3.07 -1.92 9.37
C ILE A 94 -4.17 -2.90 9.78
N TYR A 95 -4.73 -2.74 10.97
CA TYR A 95 -5.87 -3.53 11.43
C TYR A 95 -7.15 -2.74 11.23
N LYS A 96 -8.17 -3.40 10.65
CA LYS A 96 -9.53 -2.92 10.54
C LYS A 96 -10.44 -3.78 11.42
N GLY A 97 -10.97 -3.17 12.48
CA GLY A 97 -11.95 -3.79 13.37
C GLY A 97 -13.34 -3.88 12.74
N PHE A 98 -14.23 -4.67 13.35
CA PHE A 98 -15.64 -4.75 12.93
C PHE A 98 -16.42 -3.45 13.19
N ASP A 99 -15.93 -2.63 14.11
CA ASP A 99 -16.39 -1.27 14.41
C ASP A 99 -15.91 -0.22 13.40
N GLN A 100 -15.20 -0.64 12.34
CA GLN A 100 -14.58 0.22 11.34
C GLN A 100 -13.41 1.07 11.86
N ASN A 101 -12.92 0.80 13.07
CA ASN A 101 -11.71 1.45 13.55
C ASN A 101 -10.48 0.94 12.79
N VAL A 102 -9.59 1.86 12.45
CA VAL A 102 -8.37 1.62 11.68
C VAL A 102 -7.17 1.98 12.54
N GLU A 103 -6.25 1.03 12.71
CA GLU A 103 -5.09 1.19 13.58
C GLU A 103 -3.81 0.67 12.92
N LEU A 104 -2.70 1.37 13.09
CA LEU A 104 -1.38 0.87 12.71
C LEU A 104 -0.87 -0.11 13.76
N HIS A 105 -0.80 -1.40 13.41
CA HIS A 105 -0.32 -2.45 14.31
C HIS A 105 1.15 -2.79 14.08
N GLY A 106 1.70 -2.53 12.90
CA GLY A 106 3.08 -2.90 12.54
C GLY A 106 3.64 -2.05 11.41
N MET A 107 4.96 -1.89 11.35
CA MET A 107 5.66 -1.16 10.30
C MET A 107 7.08 -1.74 10.12
N HIS A 108 7.46 -1.98 8.88
CA HIS A 108 8.84 -2.28 8.49
C HIS A 108 9.35 -1.17 7.55
N TYR A 109 10.42 -0.51 7.97
CA TYR A 109 11.14 0.51 7.21
C TYR A 109 12.64 0.45 7.56
N PRO A 110 13.57 0.63 6.60
CA PRO A 110 13.33 0.76 5.16
C PRO A 110 13.12 -0.60 4.46
N LYS A 111 12.33 -0.61 3.38
CA LYS A 111 12.18 -1.75 2.48
C LYS A 111 12.40 -1.30 1.03
N GLY A 112 12.92 -2.20 0.20
CA GLY A 112 13.12 -1.93 -1.22
C GLY A 112 11.85 -2.11 -2.04
N ARG A 113 11.72 -1.37 -3.16
CA ARG A 113 10.55 -1.43 -4.07
C ARG A 113 10.25 -2.82 -4.62
N THR A 114 11.24 -3.68 -4.75
CA THR A 114 11.07 -5.05 -5.26
C THR A 114 10.80 -6.08 -4.16
N HIS A 115 10.91 -5.68 -2.89
CA HIS A 115 10.72 -6.58 -1.77
C HIS A 115 9.24 -7.00 -1.68
N PRO A 116 8.95 -8.31 -1.55
CA PRO A 116 7.57 -8.80 -1.47
C PRO A 116 6.92 -8.41 -0.15
N ILE A 117 5.58 -8.37 -0.14
CA ILE A 117 4.82 -8.13 1.08
C ILE A 117 4.92 -9.36 1.99
N GLU A 118 5.63 -9.20 3.11
CA GLU A 118 5.83 -10.20 4.15
C GLU A 118 4.86 -9.99 5.33
N TYR A 119 4.74 -10.99 6.19
CA TYR A 119 4.08 -10.83 7.48
C TYR A 119 4.86 -9.85 8.37
N ILE A 120 4.13 -9.05 9.14
CA ILE A 120 4.69 -8.03 10.04
C ILE A 120 4.13 -8.30 11.42
N GLU A 121 4.99 -8.43 12.42
CA GLU A 121 4.58 -8.58 13.81
C GLU A 121 3.89 -7.32 14.33
N GLN A 122 2.99 -7.50 15.30
CA GLN A 122 2.39 -6.37 15.98
C GLN A 122 3.41 -5.79 16.98
N PHE A 123 3.52 -4.46 17.01
CA PHE A 123 4.36 -3.75 17.98
C PHE A 123 3.91 -3.95 19.43
#